data_AF-A0A1X9PV76-F1
#
_entry.id   AF-A0A1X9PV76-F1
#
_cell.length_a   1.000
_cell.length_b   1.000
_cell.length_c   1.000
_cell.angle_alpha   90.00
_cell.angle_beta   90.00
_cell.angle_gamma   90.00
#
_symmetry.space_group_name_H-M   'P 1'
#
loop_
_entity.id
_entity.type
_entity.pdbx_description
1 polymer ?
#
loop_
_entity_poly.entity_id
_entity_poly.type
_entity_poly.pdbx_seq_one_letter_code
_entity_poly.pdbx_strand_id
1 'polypeptide(L)' 'MFLGQTVRIVNLLFTGSPEITTCLGKQGIVRGLKFTQLGTIMVVVEFKSHLRLCFFKEELEPI' A
#
# COMPACT_ATOMS: atom_id res chain seq x y z
N MET A 1 -2.39 -10.98 2.69
CA MET A 1 -1.04 -10.43 2.42
C MET A 1 -0.18 -10.66 3.64
N PHE A 2 1.09 -10.98 3.44
CA PHE A 2 2.02 -11.32 4.51
C PHE A 2 3.23 -10.39 4.50
N LEU A 3 3.91 -10.26 5.64
CA LEU A 3 5.14 -9.47 5.73
C LEU A 3 6.20 -10.03 4.77
N GLY A 4 6.89 -9.13 4.05
CA GLY A 4 7.88 -9.49 3.03
C GLY A 4 7.29 -9.81 1.66
N GLN A 5 5.97 -9.92 1.52
CA GLN A 5 5.34 -10.16 0.22
C GLN A 5 5.49 -8.94 -0.71
N THR A 6 5.80 -9.19 -1.98
CA THR A 6 5.75 -8.17 -3.04
C THR A 6 4.30 -7.96 -3.47
N VAL A 7 3.90 -6.71 -3.63
CA VAL A 7 2.56 -6.32 -4.07
C VAL A 7 2.65 -5.23 -5.13
N ARG A 8 1.67 -5.17 -6.02
CA ARG A 8 1.46 -4.09 -6.98
C ARG A 8 0.26 -3.25 -6.56
N ILE A 9 0.37 -1.93 -6.72
CA ILE A 9 -0.76 -1.02 -6.51
C ILE A 9 -1.60 -1.05 -7.78
N VAL A 10 -2.82 -1.60 -7.71
CA VAL A 10 -3.68 -1.82 -8.90
C VAL A 10 -4.87 -0.88 -8.96
N ASN A 11 -5.24 -0.28 -7.83
CA ASN A 11 -6.32 0.69 -7.74
C ASN A 11 -6.00 1.71 -6.62
N LEU A 12 -6.68 2.86 -6.63
CA LEU A 12 -6.61 3.87 -5.58
C LEU A 12 -8.02 4.33 -5.21
N LEU A 13 -8.43 4.06 -3.97
CA LEU A 13 -9.69 4.52 -3.39
C LEU A 13 -9.62 6.00 -3.00
N PHE A 14 -8.41 6.54 -2.83
CA PHE A 14 -8.18 7.95 -2.54
C PHE A 14 -7.05 8.53 -3.40
N THR A 15 -7.32 9.67 -4.04
CA THR A 15 -6.40 10.33 -4.98
C THR A 15 -6.00 11.76 -4.56
N GLY A 16 -6.30 12.16 -3.32
CA GLY A 16 -6.03 13.53 -2.84
C GLY A 16 -4.56 13.83 -2.50
N SER A 17 -3.64 12.86 -2.64
CA SER A 17 -2.20 13.08 -2.49
C SER A 17 -1.44 12.69 -3.77
N PRO A 18 -0.66 13.60 -4.36
CA PRO A 18 0.21 13.30 -5.51
C PRO A 18 1.19 12.15 -5.25
N GLU A 19 1.67 12.01 -4.02
CA GLU A 19 2.59 10.95 -3.63
C GLU A 19 1.93 9.57 -3.77
N ILE A 20 0.65 9.47 -3.39
CA ILE A 20 -0.13 8.24 -3.51
C ILE A 20 -0.45 7.96 -4.99
N THR A 21 -0.90 8.97 -5.75
CA THR A 21 -1.28 8.77 -7.16
C THR A 21 -0.11 8.35 -8.03
N THR A 22 1.10 8.84 -7.74
CA THR A 22 2.32 8.40 -8.44
C THR A 22 2.73 6.96 -8.12
N CYS A 23 2.09 6.29 -7.15
CA CYS A 23 2.37 4.90 -6.81
C CYS A 23 1.51 3.88 -7.59
N LEU A 24 0.49 4.32 -8.32
CA LEU A 24 -0.34 3.42 -9.13
C LEU A 24 0.52 2.65 -10.14
N GLY A 25 0.31 1.33 -10.23
CA GLY A 25 1.07 0.41 -11.06
C GLY A 25 2.46 0.05 -10.52
N LYS A 26 2.97 0.74 -9.50
CA LYS A 26 4.28 0.43 -8.90
C LYS A 26 4.20 -0.79 -7.99
N GLN A 27 5.36 -1.37 -7.75
CA GLN A 27 5.53 -2.50 -6.84
C GLN A 27 6.24 -2.07 -5.55
N GLY A 28 5.87 -2.69 -4.45
CA GLY A 28 6.50 -2.50 -3.15
C GLY A 28 6.42 -3.76 -2.30
N ILE A 29 7.07 -3.71 -1.13
CA ILE A 29 7.13 -4.82 -0.18
C ILE A 29 6.24 -4.52 1.01
N VAL A 30 5.41 -5.48 1.42
CA VAL A 30 4.61 -5.39 2.64
C VAL A 30 5.52 -5.42 3.86
N ARG A 31 5.52 -4.34 4.65
CA ARG A 31 6.36 -4.18 5.85
C ARG A 31 5.59 -4.16 7.16
N GLY A 32 4.27 -3.98 7.09
CA GLY A 32 3.46 -3.89 8.30
C GLY A 32 1.97 -3.82 8.00
N LEU A 33 1.21 -3.84 9.09
CA LEU A 33 -0.22 -3.56 9.10
C LEU A 33 -0.44 -2.37 10.03
N LYS A 34 -1.35 -1.47 9.65
CA LYS A 34 -1.76 -0.32 10.44
C LYS A 34 -3.24 -0.43 10.74
N PHE A 35 -3.59 -0.40 12.02
CA PHE A 35 -4.97 -0.35 12.49
C PHE A 35 -5.43 1.10 12.56
N THR A 36 -6.56 1.41 11.93
CA THR A 36 -7.20 2.73 12.04
C THR A 36 -8.11 2.76 13.26
N GLN A 37 -8.45 3.96 13.73
CA GLN A 37 -9.37 4.14 14.85
C GLN A 37 -10.79 3.60 14.56
N LEU A 38 -11.13 3.43 13.28
CA LEU A 38 -12.41 2.87 12.81
C LEU A 38 -12.38 1.33 12.73
N GLY A 39 -11.31 0.68 13.19
CA GLY A 39 -11.15 -0.77 13.12
C GLY A 39 -10.77 -1.30 11.74
N THR A 40 -10.48 -0.42 10.77
CA THR A 40 -10.00 -0.82 9.45
C THR A 40 -8.52 -1.16 9.49
N ILE A 41 -8.10 -2.16 8.71
CA ILE A 41 -6.70 -2.56 8.58
C ILE A 41 -6.18 -2.06 7.25
N MET A 42 -5.06 -1.33 7.29
CA MET A 42 -4.30 -0.92 6.11
C MET A 42 -2.97 -1.67 6.06
N VAL A 43 -2.47 -1.89 4.86
CA VAL A 43 -1.19 -2.54 4.58
C VAL A 43 -0.13 -1.47 4.37
N VAL A 44 0.97 -1.55 5.13
CA VAL A 44 2.12 -0.66 4.95
C VAL A 44 3.03 -1.25 3.88
N VAL A 45 3.21 -0.50 2.80
CA VAL A 45 4.03 -0.89 1.65
C VAL A 45 5.25 0.02 1.56
N GLU A 46 6.44 -0.58 1.50
CA GLU A 46 7.70 0.12 1.26
C GLU A 46 8.11 -0.01 -0.22
N PHE A 47 8.39 1.13 -0.84
CA PHE A 47 8.88 1.22 -2.21
C PHE A 47 10.41 1.31 -2.26
N LYS A 48 11.00 1.17 -3.46
CA LYS A 48 12.45 1.26 -3.68
C LYS A 48 13.08 2.57 -3.19
N SER A 49 12.32 3.66 -3.13
CA SER A 49 12.77 4.97 -2.61
C SER A 49 12.78 5.04 -1.07
N HIS A 50 12.53 3.92 -0.38
CA HIS A 50 12.26 3.86 1.07
C HIS A 50 11.03 4.63 1.52
N LEU A 51 10.25 5.18 0.58
CA LEU A 51 8.92 5.72 0.86
C LEU A 51 8.02 4.61 1.38
N ARG A 52 7.31 4.90 2.49
CA ARG A 52 6.33 3.99 3.09
C ARG A 52 4.96 4.63 3.07
N LEU A 53 4.01 3.97 2.43
CA LEU A 53 2.63 4.42 2.36
C LEU A 53 1.69 3.30 2.83
N CYS A 54 0.49 3.70 3.27
CA CYS A 54 -0.56 2.78 3.68
C CYS A 54 -1.57 2.66 2.56
N PHE A 55 -1.95 1.44 2.23
CA PHE A 55 -2.99 1.13 1.24
C PHE A 55 -4.02 0.19 1.86
N PHE A 56 -5.25 0.25 1.38
CA PHE A 56 -6.25 -0.76 1.64
C PHE A 56 -5.89 -2.06 0.94
N LYS A 57 -6.40 -3.18 1.45
CA LYS A 57 -6.08 -4.50 0.89
C LYS A 57 -6.57 -4.62 -0.55
N GLU A 58 -7.69 -3.99 -0.87
CA GLU A 58 -8.37 -4.00 -2.17
C GLU A 58 -7.63 -3.16 -3.23
N GLU A 59 -6.72 -2.27 -2.81
CA GLU A 59 -5.87 -1.47 -3.70
C GLU A 59 -4.65 -2.25 -4.19
N LEU A 60 -4.41 -3.44 -3.62
CA LEU A 60 -3.17 -4.20 -3.78
C LEU A 60 -3.41 -5.57 -4.41
N GLU A 61 -2.51 -5.96 -5.30
CA GLU A 61 -2.45 -7.31 -5.86
C GLU A 61 -1.12 -7.98 -5.46
N PRO A 62 -1.14 -9.19 -4.88
CA PRO A 62 0.08 -9.94 -4.60
C PRO A 62 0.75 -10.40 -5.90
N ILE A 63 2.08 -10.35 -5.92
CA ILE A 63 2.94 -10.88 -7.01
C ILE A 63 3.77 -12.04 -6.48
#